data_AF-A0A0B6XVR9-F1
#
_entry.id   AF-A0A0B6XVR9-F1
#
_cell.length_a   1.000
_cell.length_b   1.000
_cell.length_c   1.000
_cell.angle_alpha   90.00
_cell.angle_beta   90.00
_cell.angle_gamma   90.00
#
_symmetry.space_group_name_H-M   'P 1'
#
loop_
_entity.id
_entity.type
_entity.pdbx_description
1 polymer ?
#
loop_
_entity_poly.entity_id
_entity_poly.type
_entity_poly.pdbx_seq_one_letter_code
_entity_poly.pdbx_strand_id
1 'polypeptide(L)'
;HRQGQFYYRRQDDTIQKILDEDTVTVTSIKYLSQAGTLAVGFNFGSFQLWRLYNPVLDYSSRFSPDDVAVSHFVVQEPENDPRNFVYLWVGHDDSSGDSLSSICLYQLCFARKNITQVLACFMMNWK
;
A
#
# COMPACT_ATOMS: atom_id res chain seq x y z
N HIS A 1 11.95 7.25 -11.15
CA HIS A 1 12.01 7.74 -12.53
C HIS A 1 13.45 8.08 -12.87
N ARG A 2 14.11 7.24 -13.65
CA ARG A 2 15.40 7.56 -14.31
C ARG A 2 15.37 6.89 -15.67
N GLN A 3 15.65 7.64 -16.74
CA GLN A 3 15.76 7.09 -18.11
C GLN A 3 14.50 6.35 -18.60
N GLY A 4 13.29 6.84 -18.30
CA GLY A 4 12.02 6.20 -18.70
C GLY A 4 11.68 4.93 -17.91
N GLN A 5 12.38 4.68 -16.79
CA GLN A 5 12.11 3.54 -15.93
C GLN A 5 11.50 3.96 -14.58
N PHE A 6 10.46 3.23 -14.19
CA PHE A 6 9.88 3.24 -12.87
C PHE A 6 10.52 2.16 -11.99
N TYR A 7 11.07 2.57 -10.85
CA TYR A 7 11.72 1.67 -9.89
C TYR A 7 10.81 1.45 -8.70
N TYR A 8 10.13 0.31 -8.69
CA TYR A 8 9.34 -0.10 -7.55
C TYR A 8 10.28 -0.67 -6.48
N ARG A 9 10.51 0.11 -5.42
CA ARG A 9 11.48 -0.18 -4.35
C ARG A 9 10.80 -0.35 -3.00
N ARG A 10 11.53 -0.93 -2.03
CA ARG A 10 11.15 -1.01 -0.61
C ARG A 10 11.71 0.17 0.19
N GLN A 11 11.38 0.19 1.48
CA GLN A 11 11.87 1.18 2.46
C GLN A 11 13.40 1.20 2.58
N ASP A 12 14.07 0.06 2.38
CA ASP A 12 15.53 -0.09 2.43
C ASP A 12 16.21 0.20 1.08
N ASP A 13 15.51 0.86 0.16
CA ASP A 13 15.92 1.11 -1.24
C ASP A 13 16.13 -0.15 -2.11
N THR A 14 15.85 -1.35 -1.59
CA THR A 14 15.90 -2.57 -2.40
C THR A 14 14.86 -2.52 -3.52
N ILE A 15 15.29 -2.67 -4.76
CA ILE A 15 14.42 -2.69 -5.94
C ILE A 15 13.71 -4.05 -6.00
N GLN A 16 12.37 -4.03 -6.01
CA GLN A 16 11.55 -5.22 -6.24
C GLN A 16 11.28 -5.43 -7.72
N LYS A 17 11.05 -4.34 -8.47
CA LYS A 17 10.74 -4.41 -9.90
C LYS A 17 11.15 -3.11 -10.61
N ILE A 18 11.63 -3.26 -11.84
CA ILE A 18 11.81 -2.16 -12.79
C ILE A 18 10.72 -2.33 -13.86
N LEU A 19 9.97 -1.25 -14.10
CA LEU A 19 8.88 -1.17 -15.06
C LEU A 19 9.15 -0.03 -16.03
N ASP A 20 8.57 -0.11 -17.22
CA ASP A 20 8.54 1.03 -18.14
C ASP A 20 7.61 2.10 -17.55
N GLU A 21 8.10 3.33 -17.45
CA GLU A 21 7.40 4.46 -16.85
C GLU A 21 6.04 4.71 -17.51
N ASP A 22 5.97 4.57 -18.84
CA ASP A 22 4.75 4.82 -19.61
C ASP A 22 3.66 3.76 -19.35
N THR A 23 4.04 2.63 -18.74
CA THR A 23 3.11 1.54 -18.40
C THR A 23 2.60 1.61 -16.97
N VAL A 24 3.16 2.49 -16.13
CA VAL A 24 2.80 2.59 -14.71
C VAL A 24 1.76 3.67 -14.51
N THR A 25 0.59 3.28 -14.00
CA THR A 25 -0.47 4.21 -13.62
C THR A 25 -0.83 4.04 -12.15
N VAL A 26 -1.11 5.17 -11.50
CA VAL A 26 -1.67 5.19 -10.16
C VAL A 26 -3.17 4.99 -10.28
N THR A 27 -3.68 3.90 -9.71
CA THR A 27 -5.08 3.48 -9.84
C THR A 27 -5.90 3.86 -8.62
N SER A 28 -5.26 4.02 -7.46
CA SER A 28 -5.95 4.40 -6.22
C SER A 28 -5.02 5.20 -5.30
N ILE A 29 -5.61 6.15 -4.58
CA ILE A 29 -4.92 6.97 -3.58
C ILE A 29 -5.82 7.13 -2.35
N LYS A 30 -5.25 6.98 -1.15
CA LYS A 30 -5.97 7.24 0.10
C LYS A 30 -5.06 7.88 1.13
N TYR A 31 -5.48 9.02 1.67
CA TYR A 31 -4.81 9.62 2.82
C TYR A 31 -5.38 9.06 4.14
N LEU A 32 -4.51 8.50 4.97
CA LEU A 32 -4.78 8.03 6.31
C LEU A 32 -4.39 9.15 7.28
N SER A 33 -5.34 10.04 7.57
CA SER A 33 -5.12 11.26 8.38
C SER A 33 -4.56 10.96 9.77
N GLN A 34 -5.03 9.90 10.41
CA GLN A 34 -4.59 9.47 11.75
C GLN A 34 -3.13 9.01 11.78
N ALA A 35 -2.62 8.53 10.65
CA ALA A 35 -1.27 8.00 10.50
C ALA A 35 -0.32 8.97 9.76
N GLY A 36 -0.82 10.12 9.28
CA GLY A 36 -0.05 11.00 8.40
C GLY A 36 0.52 10.31 7.17
N THR A 37 -0.17 9.26 6.68
CA THR A 37 0.32 8.31 5.67
C THR A 37 -0.56 8.36 4.43
N LEU A 38 0.06 8.32 3.25
CA LEU A 38 -0.58 8.26 1.95
C LEU A 38 -0.39 6.86 1.38
N ALA A 39 -1.49 6.15 1.17
CA ALA A 39 -1.51 4.91 0.40
C ALA A 39 -1.63 5.23 -1.08
N VAL A 40 -0.75 4.64 -1.90
CA VAL A 40 -0.71 4.80 -3.36
C VAL A 40 -0.71 3.41 -3.98
N GLY A 41 -1.77 3.07 -4.71
CA GLY A 41 -1.95 1.80 -5.40
C GLY A 41 -1.68 1.94 -6.90
N PHE A 42 -1.13 0.88 -7.49
CA PHE A 42 -0.72 0.86 -8.89
C PHE A 42 -1.50 -0.18 -9.71
N ASN A 43 -1.46 0.00 -11.03
CA ASN A 43 -2.08 -0.92 -11.99
C ASN A 43 -1.49 -2.34 -12.00
N PHE A 44 -0.27 -2.52 -11.50
CA PHE A 44 0.37 -3.83 -11.37
C PHE A 44 0.13 -4.49 -9.99
N GLY A 45 -0.94 -4.08 -9.30
CA GLY A 45 -1.44 -4.72 -8.07
C GLY A 45 -0.63 -4.51 -6.80
N SER A 46 0.48 -3.80 -6.89
CA SER A 46 1.24 -3.39 -5.70
C SER A 46 0.81 -2.01 -5.20
N PHE A 47 1.16 -1.71 -3.94
CA PHE A 47 0.93 -0.39 -3.35
C PHE A 47 2.07 0.01 -2.40
N GLN A 48 2.16 1.31 -2.17
CA GLN A 48 3.13 1.91 -1.25
C GLN A 48 2.44 2.75 -0.19
N LEU A 49 3.06 2.81 0.99
CA LEU A 49 2.68 3.72 2.06
C LEU A 49 3.76 4.78 2.21
N TRP A 50 3.37 6.03 2.04
CA TRP A 50 4.24 7.19 2.08
C TRP A 50 3.88 8.08 3.25
N ARG A 51 4.83 8.34 4.11
CA ARG A 51 4.69 9.26 5.22
C ARG A 51 4.89 10.68 4.73
N LEU A 52 3.95 11.59 4.99
CA LEU A 52 3.97 12.92 4.38
C LEU A 52 4.70 14.00 5.19
N TYR A 53 4.76 13.89 6.53
CA TYR A 53 5.39 14.93 7.36
C TYR A 53 6.91 15.05 7.10
N ASN A 54 7.54 13.93 6.74
CA ASN A 54 8.88 13.84 6.22
C ASN A 54 8.81 12.78 5.11
N PRO A 55 8.80 13.15 3.82
CA PRO A 55 8.53 12.26 2.70
C PRO A 55 9.41 11.01 2.70
N VAL A 56 8.91 9.93 3.29
CA VAL A 56 9.61 8.66 3.46
C VAL A 56 8.68 7.53 3.03
N LEU A 57 9.25 6.59 2.29
CA LEU A 57 8.60 5.36 1.92
C LEU A 57 8.62 4.41 3.12
N ASP A 58 7.49 4.27 3.81
CA ASP A 58 7.38 3.43 5.01
C ASP A 58 7.16 1.96 4.67
N TYR A 59 6.47 1.68 3.56
CA TYR A 59 6.16 0.33 3.15
C TYR A 59 5.93 0.21 1.65
N SER A 60 6.24 -0.95 1.11
CA SER A 60 5.88 -1.35 -0.25
C SER A 60 5.41 -2.79 -0.19
N SER A 61 4.22 -3.04 -0.72
CA SER A 61 3.72 -4.40 -0.85
C SER A 61 4.65 -5.22 -1.73
N ARG A 62 4.57 -6.54 -1.57
CA ARG A 62 5.35 -7.45 -2.40
C ARG A 62 4.86 -7.33 -3.84
N PHE A 63 5.78 -7.25 -4.79
CA PHE A 63 5.44 -7.36 -6.21
C PHE A 63 5.09 -8.80 -6.54
N SER A 64 3.97 -9.01 -7.24
CA SER A 64 3.50 -10.29 -7.75
C SER A 64 3.01 -10.07 -9.18
N PRO A 65 3.47 -10.86 -10.16
CA PRO A 65 3.14 -10.65 -11.57
C PRO A 65 1.67 -10.94 -11.91
N ASP A 66 0.99 -11.70 -11.06
CA ASP A 66 -0.39 -12.15 -11.27
C ASP A 66 -1.42 -11.23 -10.59
N ASP A 67 -0.96 -10.18 -9.88
CA ASP A 67 -1.85 -9.27 -9.18
C ASP A 67 -2.49 -8.28 -10.15
N VAL A 68 -3.81 -8.11 -10.04
CA VAL A 68 -4.56 -7.09 -10.77
C VAL A 68 -4.46 -5.73 -10.11
N ALA A 69 -4.87 -4.66 -10.79
CA ALA A 69 -4.78 -3.29 -10.29
C ALA A 69 -5.37 -3.10 -8.88
N VAL A 70 -4.71 -2.26 -8.08
CA VAL A 70 -5.26 -1.84 -6.78
C VAL A 70 -6.38 -0.84 -7.02
N SER A 71 -7.62 -1.25 -6.81
CA SER A 71 -8.82 -0.45 -7.10
C SER A 71 -9.21 0.47 -5.94
N HIS A 72 -9.12 -0.03 -4.70
CA HIS A 72 -9.66 0.69 -3.54
C HIS A 72 -8.82 0.51 -2.27
N PHE A 73 -8.87 1.54 -1.43
CA PHE A 73 -8.39 1.50 -0.05
C PHE A 73 -9.51 1.86 0.91
N VAL A 74 -9.72 1.04 1.94
CA VAL A 74 -10.63 1.35 3.05
C VAL A 74 -9.87 1.27 4.36
N VAL A 75 -10.08 2.27 5.21
CA VAL A 75 -9.40 2.39 6.51
C VAL A 75 -10.40 2.05 7.58
N GLN A 76 -10.01 1.20 8.52
CA GLN A 76 -10.85 0.80 9.65
C GLN A 76 -10.09 0.97 10.96
N GLU A 77 -10.68 1.72 11.88
CA GLU A 77 -10.17 1.90 13.24
C GLU A 77 -10.82 0.90 14.20
N PRO A 78 -10.06 0.28 15.11
CA PRO A 78 -10.61 -0.45 16.24
C PRO A 78 -11.16 0.53 17.30
N GLU A 79 -12.38 0.30 17.77
CA GLU A 79 -13.02 1.15 18.78
C GLU A 79 -12.41 0.98 20.19
N ASN A 80 -11.98 -0.25 20.54
CA ASN A 80 -11.62 -0.63 21.91
C ASN A 80 -10.28 -1.39 22.02
N ASP A 81 -9.31 -1.15 21.14
CA ASP A 81 -7.99 -1.80 21.28
C ASP A 81 -6.97 -0.89 21.99
N PRO A 82 -6.32 -1.37 23.07
CA PRO A 82 -5.27 -0.61 23.76
C PRO A 82 -4.01 -0.40 22.91
N ARG A 83 -3.84 -1.13 21.81
CA ARG A 83 -2.70 -1.02 20.88
C ARG A 83 -3.00 0.00 19.78
N ASN A 84 -1.95 0.71 19.35
CA ASN A 84 -2.06 1.65 18.25
C ASN A 84 -1.93 0.91 16.92
N PHE A 85 -3.03 0.37 16.40
CA PHE A 85 -3.08 -0.14 15.04
C PHE A 85 -4.28 0.37 14.27
N VAL A 86 -4.12 0.43 12.96
CA VAL A 86 -5.17 0.76 11.99
C VAL A 86 -5.21 -0.37 10.97
N TYR A 87 -6.41 -0.75 10.55
CA TYR A 87 -6.58 -1.71 9.48
C TYR A 87 -6.72 -0.99 8.14
N LEU A 88 -5.96 -1.45 7.15
CA LEU A 88 -6.05 -1.02 5.77
C LEU A 88 -6.53 -2.19 4.92
N TRP A 89 -7.74 -2.07 4.41
CA TRP A 89 -8.26 -2.94 3.37
C TRP A 89 -7.73 -2.47 2.02
N VAL A 90 -7.21 -3.41 1.25
CA VAL A 90 -6.72 -3.19 -0.12
C VAL A 90 -7.56 -4.06 -1.04
N GLY A 91 -8.31 -3.42 -1.93
CA GLY A 91 -9.08 -4.09 -2.96
C GLY A 91 -8.30 -4.17 -4.26
N HIS A 92 -8.29 -5.35 -4.85
CA HIS A 92 -7.71 -5.66 -6.15
C HIS A 92 -8.86 -6.01 -7.08
N ASP A 93 -8.97 -5.28 -8.18
CA ASP A 93 -10.02 -5.52 -9.15
C ASP A 93 -9.54 -5.18 -10.56
N ASP A 94 -10.03 -5.93 -11.53
CA ASP A 94 -9.78 -5.69 -12.95
C ASP A 94 -11.07 -5.24 -13.62
N SER A 95 -11.02 -4.04 -14.20
CA SER A 95 -12.14 -3.49 -14.97
C SER A 95 -12.61 -4.36 -16.13
N SER A 96 -11.78 -5.28 -16.61
CA SER A 96 -12.14 -6.22 -17.69
C SER A 96 -13.15 -7.29 -17.25
N GLY A 97 -13.20 -7.62 -15.96
CA GLY A 97 -14.00 -8.71 -15.41
C GLY A 97 -13.45 -10.12 -15.65
N ASP A 98 -12.30 -10.27 -16.32
CA ASP A 98 -11.68 -11.57 -16.62
C ASP A 98 -10.86 -12.13 -15.45
N SER A 99 -10.51 -11.27 -14.49
CA SER A 99 -9.66 -11.61 -13.36
C SER A 99 -10.46 -11.67 -12.05
N LEU A 100 -10.00 -12.49 -11.09
CA LEU A 100 -10.64 -12.60 -9.79
C LEU A 100 -10.37 -11.37 -8.93
N SER A 101 -11.43 -10.63 -8.58
CA SER A 101 -11.34 -9.57 -7.59
C SER A 101 -11.01 -10.16 -6.22
N SER A 102 -10.13 -9.48 -5.47
CA SER A 102 -9.75 -9.90 -4.13
C SER A 102 -9.64 -8.71 -3.18
N ILE A 103 -9.77 -8.99 -1.89
CA ILE A 103 -9.63 -7.99 -0.84
C ILE A 103 -8.68 -8.55 0.21
N CYS A 104 -7.66 -7.77 0.55
CA CYS A 104 -6.67 -8.11 1.56
C CYS A 104 -6.75 -7.14 2.74
N LEU A 105 -6.63 -7.68 3.95
CA LEU A 105 -6.56 -6.88 5.18
C LEU A 105 -5.12 -6.76 5.66
N TYR A 106 -4.64 -5.52 5.77
CA TYR A 106 -3.34 -5.18 6.34
C TYR A 106 -3.54 -4.54 7.71
N GLN A 107 -2.90 -5.10 8.73
CA GLN A 107 -2.82 -4.47 10.05
C GLN A 107 -1.57 -3.59 10.12
N LEU A 108 -1.75 -2.27 10.19
CA LEU A 108 -0.70 -1.28 10.37
C LEU A 108 -0.48 -1.07 11.86
N CYS A 109 0.64 -1.53 12.40
CA CYS A 109 1.00 -1.30 13.79
C CYS A 109 1.85 -0.02 13.92
N PHE A 110 1.66 0.76 15.00
CA PHE A 110 2.38 2.01 15.25
C PHE A 110 3.09 1.95 16.60
N ALA A 111 4.37 2.32 16.62
CA ALA A 111 5.24 2.19 17.80
C ALA A 111 4.80 3.09 18.97
N ARG A 112 4.28 4.28 18.65
CA ARG A 112 3.85 5.30 19.60
C ARG A 112 2.67 6.07 19.05
N LYS A 113 1.78 6.52 19.94
CA LYS A 113 0.67 7.45 19.66
C LYS A 113 1.19 8.90 19.53
N ASN A 114 2.28 9.07 18.79
CA ASN A 114 2.79 10.36 18.32
C ASN A 114 2.87 10.25 16.80
N ILE A 115 2.62 11.36 16.10
CA ILE A 115 2.37 11.55 14.65
C ILE A 115 3.31 10.81 13.64
N THR A 116 4.27 9.99 14.06
CA THR A 116 5.50 9.78 13.29
C THR A 116 6.05 8.36 13.13
N GLN A 117 5.44 7.24 13.57
CA GLN A 117 6.04 5.91 13.30
C GLN A 117 5.05 4.75 13.08
N VAL A 118 4.97 4.24 11.84
CA VAL A 118 4.43 2.91 11.50
C VAL A 118 5.53 1.87 11.74
N LEU A 119 5.27 0.84 12.54
CA LEU A 119 6.10 -0.36 12.68
C LEU A 119 5.23 -1.60 12.42
N ALA A 120 5.42 -2.18 11.24
CA ALA A 120 4.91 -3.47 10.76
C ALA A 120 3.47 -3.51 10.19
N CYS A 121 3.39 -3.98 8.94
CA CYS A 121 2.17 -4.47 8.29
C CYS A 121 2.07 -5.99 8.48
N PHE A 122 1.02 -6.51 9.11
CA PHE A 122 0.67 -7.93 9.05
C PHE A 122 -0.42 -8.15 7.99
N MET A 123 -0.20 -9.07 7.05
CA MET A 123 -1.21 -9.47 6.07
C MET A 123 -2.05 -10.63 6.63
N MET A 124 -3.37 -10.47 6.63
CA MET A 124 -4.31 -11.58 6.85
C MET A 124 -5.06 -11.88 5.55
N ASN A 125 -4.82 -13.07 4.99
CA ASN A 125 -5.58 -13.59 3.85
C ASN A 125 -6.80 -14.35 4.39
N TRP A 126 -8.00 -13.85 4.11
CA TRP A 126 -9.22 -14.62 4.31
C TRP A 126 -9.44 -15.47 3.05
N LYS A 127 -9.48 -16.80 3.21
CA LYS A 127 -9.84 -17.77 2.17
C LYS A 127 -11.26 -18.23 2.38
#